data_AF-A0A1I0D8G5-F1
#
_entry.id   AF-A0A1I0D8G5-F1
#
_cell.length_a   1.000
_cell.length_b   1.000
_cell.length_c   1.000
_cell.angle_alpha   90.00
_cell.angle_beta   90.00
_cell.angle_gamma   90.00
#
_symmetry.space_group_name_H-M   'P 1'
#
loop_
_entity.id
_entity.type
_entity.pdbx_description
1 polymer ?
#
loop_
_entity_poly.entity_id
_entity_poly.type
_entity_poly.pdbx_seq_one_letter_code
_entity_poly.pdbx_strand_id
1 'polypeptide(L)' 'MREFVGECMVCGKDVFCENGFLVGIHEDGELMCNQCSEAKFEE' A
#
# COMPACT_ATOMS: atom_id res chain seq x y z
N MET A 1 5.25 6.44 -14.73
CA MET A 1 4.73 5.09 -15.07
C MET A 1 4.02 4.57 -13.82
N ARG A 2 2.85 3.92 -13.97
CA ARG A 2 2.09 3.36 -12.86
C ARG A 2 1.95 1.86 -13.08
N GLU A 3 2.47 1.09 -12.15
CA GLU A 3 2.50 -0.38 -12.21
C GLU A 3 1.61 -0.93 -11.10
N PHE A 4 0.68 -1.80 -11.47
CA PHE A 4 -0.16 -2.47 -10.48
C PHE A 4 0.67 -3.48 -9.69
N VAL A 5 0.57 -3.43 -8.36
CA VAL A 5 1.32 -4.30 -7.44
C VAL A 5 0.40 -5.37 -6.85
N GLY A 6 -0.80 -4.98 -6.43
CA GLY A 6 -1.77 -5.86 -5.78
C GLY A 6 -2.84 -5.05 -5.07
N GLU A 7 -3.67 -5.72 -4.28
CA GLU A 7 -4.75 -5.08 -3.50
C GLU A 7 -4.34 -4.94 -2.03
N CYS A 8 -4.74 -3.85 -1.39
CA CYS A 8 -4.57 -3.61 0.03
C CYS A 8 -5.34 -4.65 0.84
N MET A 9 -4.67 -5.38 1.72
CA MET A 9 -5.31 -6.43 2.54
C MET A 9 -6.34 -5.89 3.55
N VAL A 10 -6.28 -4.60 3.88
CA VAL A 10 -7.17 -3.96 4.85
C VAL A 10 -8.46 -3.44 4.19
N CYS A 11 -8.34 -2.73 3.06
CA CYS A 11 -9.48 -2.05 2.43
C CYS A 11 -9.81 -2.52 1.02
N GLY A 12 -9.05 -3.45 0.44
CA GLY A 12 -9.24 -3.97 -0.91
C GLY A 12 -8.94 -2.96 -2.03
N LYS A 13 -8.32 -1.82 -1.72
CA LYS A 13 -7.91 -0.84 -2.74
C LYS A 13 -6.70 -1.32 -3.50
N ASP A 14 -6.69 -1.10 -4.81
CA ASP A 14 -5.53 -1.30 -5.65
C ASP A 14 -4.33 -0.45 -5.18
N VAL A 15 -3.18 -1.11 -5.00
CA VAL A 15 -1.88 -0.53 -4.67
C VAL A 15 -1.00 -0.56 -5.91
N PHE A 16 -0.30 0.55 -6.14
CA PHE A 16 0.51 0.74 -7.33
C PHE A 16 1.90 1.22 -6.97
N CYS A 17 2.87 0.89 -7.82
CA CYS A 17 4.14 1.59 -7.89
C CYS A 17 4.01 2.76 -8.84
N GLU A 18 4.26 3.97 -8.36
CA GLU A 18 4.30 5.19 -9.17
C GLU A 18 5.74 5.66 -9.30
N ASN A 19 6.24 5.70 -10.54
CA ASN A 19 7.61 6.12 -10.86
C ASN A 19 8.69 5.34 -10.08
N GLY A 20 8.46 4.04 -9.86
CA GLY A 20 9.38 3.17 -9.12
C GLY A 20 9.23 3.21 -7.60
N PHE A 21 8.25 3.95 -7.06
CA PHE A 21 7.96 4.02 -5.63
C PHE A 21 6.62 3.37 -5.32
N LEU A 22 6.59 2.48 -4.31
CA LEU A 22 5.36 1.85 -3.85
C LEU A 22 4.47 2.90 -3.15
N VAL A 23 3.25 3.10 -3.65
CA VAL A 23 2.24 3.96 -3.03
C VAL A 23 1.47 3.15 -1.97
N GLY A 24 2.22 2.75 -0.94
CA GLY A 24 1.80 1.84 0.10
C GLY A 24 3.00 1.29 0.86
N ILE A 25 2.75 0.35 1.75
CA ILE A 25 3.78 -0.38 2.48
C ILE A 25 3.57 -1.88 2.29
N HIS A 26 4.68 -2.62 2.27
CA HIS A 26 4.68 -4.06 2.31
C HIS A 26 5.51 -4.50 3.52
N GLU A 27 4.85 -4.84 4.61
CA GLU A 27 5.47 -5.20 5.89
C GLU A 27 4.91 -6.54 6.37
N ASP A 28 5.76 -7.44 6.88
CA ASP A 28 5.39 -8.79 7.34
C ASP A 28 4.63 -9.67 6.30
N GLY A 29 4.77 -9.37 5.01
CA GLY A 29 4.02 -10.04 3.94
C GLY A 29 2.62 -9.47 3.70
N GLU A 30 2.23 -8.42 4.43
CA GLU A 30 0.98 -7.69 4.23
C GLU A 30 1.19 -6.46 3.33
N LEU A 31 0.44 -6.41 2.22
CA LEU A 31 0.39 -5.24 1.35
C LEU A 31 -0.71 -4.29 1.85
N MET A 32 -0.34 -3.07 2.22
CA MET A 32 -1.26 -2.04 2.69
C MET A 32 -1.10 -0.75 1.88
N CYS A 33 -2.22 -0.09 1.57
CA CYS A 33 -2.17 1.26 1.00
C CYS A 33 -1.73 2.28 2.06
N ASN A 34 -1.23 3.43 1.61
CA ASN A 34 -0.73 4.49 2.49
C ASN A 34 -1.75 4.89 3.57
N GLN A 35 -3.03 4.99 3.20
CA GLN A 35 -4.10 5.37 4.13
C GLN A 35 -4.25 4.37 5.28
N CYS A 36 -4.18 3.07 4.98
CA CYS A 36 -4.32 2.02 5.98
C CYS A 36 -3.05 1.87 6.83
N SER A 37 -1.88 2.13 6.25
CA SER A 37 -0.63 2.15 7.02
C SER A 37 -0.56 3.36 7.93
N GLU A 38 -0.89 4.57 7.46
CA GLU A 38 -0.86 5.80 8.26
C GLU A 38 -1.79 5.69 9.49
N ALA A 39 -2.98 5.11 9.32
CA ALA A 39 -3.92 4.85 10.41
C ALA A 39 -3.39 3.88 11.49
N LYS A 40 -2.36 3.06 11.19
CA LYS A 40 -1.69 2.21 12.20
C LYS A 40 -0.64 2.98 13.03
N PHE A 41 -0.16 4.14 12.58
CA PHE A 41 0.94 4.88 13.22
C PHE A 41 0.50 6.17 13.93
N GLU A 42 -0.79 6.52 13.90
CA GLU A 42 -1.35 7.56 14.78
C GLU A 42 -1.68 6.97 16.17
N GLU A 43 -0.65 6.84 17.03
CA GLU A 43 -0.77 6.71 18.49
C GLU A 43 -0.24 7.97 19.20
#